data_AF-A0A5B7IZE4-F1
#
_entry.id   AF-A0A5B7IZE4-F1
#
_cell.length_a   1.000
_cell.length_b   1.000
_cell.length_c   1.000
_cell.angle_alpha   90.00
_cell.angle_beta   90.00
_cell.angle_gamma   90.00
#
_symmetry.space_group_name_H-M   'P 1'
#
loop_
_entity.id
_entity.type
_entity.pdbx_description
1 polymer ?
#
loop_
_entity_poly.entity_id
_entity_poly.type
_entity_poly.pdbx_seq_one_letter_code
_entity_poly.pdbx_strand_id
1 'polypeptide(L)'
;MILCDPYAINFLANSVVRLLQHLMNNEAMPRDNSVLVLMLRMLALGLHSWDMIESQLFREPKLDPQIVTKFLPALVSLMVDDDVRRLNARLPLDERESAITIIEHSGER
;
A
#
# COMPACT_ATOMS: atom_id res chain seq x y z
N MET A 1 -19.14 -16.06 5.36
CA MET A 1 -18.18 -15.82 4.24
C MET A 1 -16.77 -16.09 4.77
N ILE A 2 -15.92 -16.83 4.05
CA ILE A 2 -14.53 -17.11 4.48
C ILE A 2 -13.76 -15.79 4.75
N LEU A 3 -14.10 -14.73 4.03
CA LEU A 3 -13.50 -13.40 4.17
C LEU A 3 -13.91 -12.64 5.45
N CYS A 4 -14.91 -13.10 6.22
CA CYS A 4 -15.23 -12.55 7.54
C CYS A 4 -14.21 -12.97 8.61
N ASP A 5 -13.41 -14.00 8.33
CA ASP A 5 -12.47 -14.56 9.29
C ASP A 5 -11.36 -13.55 9.62
N PRO A 6 -11.12 -13.21 10.89
CA PRO A 6 -10.06 -12.28 11.28
C PRO A 6 -8.69 -12.66 10.72
N TYR A 7 -8.38 -13.96 10.60
CA TYR A 7 -7.12 -14.40 10.01
C TYR A 7 -7.06 -14.12 8.50
N ALA A 8 -8.16 -14.31 7.77
CA ALA A 8 -8.24 -13.98 6.36
C ALA A 8 -8.08 -12.48 6.10
N ILE A 9 -8.73 -11.62 6.90
CA ILE A 9 -8.59 -10.16 6.79
C ILE A 9 -7.15 -9.73 7.08
N ASN A 10 -6.56 -10.24 8.16
CA ASN A 10 -5.16 -9.94 8.50
C ASN A 10 -4.21 -10.42 7.40
N PHE A 11 -4.42 -11.62 6.86
CA PHE A 11 -3.62 -12.13 5.74
C PHE A 11 -3.72 -11.23 4.51
N LEU A 12 -4.93 -10.79 4.13
CA LEU A 12 -5.14 -9.87 3.01
C LEU A 12 -4.46 -8.52 3.23
N ALA A 13 -4.64 -7.92 4.40
CA ALA A 13 -4.02 -6.64 4.74
C ALA A 13 -2.49 -6.71 4.68
N ASN A 14 -1.89 -7.74 5.27
CA ASN A 14 -0.44 -7.96 5.20
C ASN A 14 0.03 -8.23 3.76
N SER A 15 -0.74 -8.97 2.98
CA SER A 15 -0.40 -9.27 1.58
C SER A 15 -0.43 -8.00 0.71
N VAL A 16 -1.39 -7.11 0.93
CA VAL A 16 -1.46 -5.80 0.26
C VAL A 16 -0.20 -4.97 0.56
N VAL A 17 0.21 -4.87 1.83
CA VAL A 17 1.42 -4.11 2.22
C VAL A 17 2.68 -4.71 1.60
N ARG A 18 2.83 -6.04 1.64
CA ARG A 18 3.98 -6.74 1.03
C ARG A 18 4.01 -6.54 -0.49
N LEU A 19 2.86 -6.59 -1.14
CA LEU A 19 2.76 -6.36 -2.57
C LEU A 19 3.10 -4.91 -2.93
N LEU A 20 2.68 -3.93 -2.13
CA LEU A 20 3.06 -2.53 -2.30
C LEU A 20 4.57 -2.33 -2.19
N GLN A 21 5.22 -2.95 -1.19
CA GLN A 21 6.69 -2.93 -1.07
C GLN A 21 7.37 -3.54 -2.31
N HIS A 22 6.84 -4.66 -2.81
CA HIS A 22 7.36 -5.27 -4.03
C HIS A 22 7.21 -4.37 -5.26
N LEU A 23 6.08 -3.68 -5.40
CA LEU A 23 5.84 -2.77 -6.53
C LEU A 23 6.74 -1.54 -6.46
N MET A 24 6.92 -0.97 -5.27
CA MET A 24 7.85 0.12 -5.00
C MET A 24 9.28 -0.24 -5.42
N ASN A 25 9.76 -1.43 -5.03
CA ASN A 25 11.11 -1.90 -5.38
C ASN A 25 11.32 -2.17 -6.88
N ASN A 26 10.23 -2.37 -7.63
CA ASN A 26 10.27 -2.59 -9.08
C ASN A 26 9.81 -1.36 -9.89
N GLU A 27 9.66 -0.20 -9.24
CA GLU A 27 9.20 1.06 -9.85
C GLU A 27 7.87 0.92 -10.63
N ALA A 28 7.01 -0.01 -10.20
CA ALA A 28 5.74 -0.31 -10.84
C ALA A 28 4.59 0.50 -10.21
N MET A 29 3.65 0.98 -11.04
CA MET A 29 2.49 1.73 -10.54
C MET A 29 1.49 0.81 -9.80
N PRO A 30 1.09 1.13 -8.55
CA PRO A 30 0.14 0.31 -7.79
C PRO A 30 -1.18 0.07 -8.53
N ARG A 31 -1.70 1.07 -9.25
CA ARG A 31 -3.00 0.98 -9.95
C ARG A 31 -3.00 0.02 -11.14
N ASP A 32 -1.84 -0.23 -11.75
CA ASP A 32 -1.73 -1.08 -12.94
C ASP A 32 -1.61 -2.56 -12.55
N ASN A 33 -1.34 -2.84 -11.27
CA ASN A 33 -1.28 -4.19 -10.75
C ASN A 33 -2.69 -4.74 -10.44
N SER A 34 -3.20 -5.58 -11.33
CA SER A 34 -4.53 -6.20 -11.19
C SER A 34 -4.67 -7.08 -9.94
N VAL A 35 -3.59 -7.70 -9.47
CA VAL A 35 -3.57 -8.53 -8.25
C VAL A 35 -3.76 -7.66 -7.01
N LEU A 36 -3.10 -6.50 -6.93
CA LEU A 36 -3.27 -5.54 -5.85
C LEU A 36 -4.73 -5.04 -5.79
N VAL A 37 -5.28 -4.64 -6.94
CA VAL A 37 -6.68 -4.19 -7.02
C VAL A 37 -7.63 -5.30 -6.60
N LEU A 38 -7.39 -6.54 -7.00
CA LEU A 38 -8.17 -7.69 -6.57
C LEU A 38 -8.11 -7.90 -5.05
N MET A 39 -6.91 -7.83 -4.46
CA MET A 39 -6.75 -7.97 -3.00
C MET A 39 -7.45 -6.86 -2.23
N LEU A 40 -7.39 -5.62 -2.71
CA LEU A 40 -8.12 -4.49 -2.10
C LEU A 40 -9.63 -4.69 -2.16
N ARG A 41 -10.16 -5.23 -3.27
CA ARG A 41 -11.59 -5.58 -3.39
C ARG A 41 -11.98 -6.71 -2.44
N MET A 42 -11.16 -7.75 -2.32
CA MET A 42 -11.38 -8.83 -1.36
C MET A 42 -11.34 -8.34 0.09
N LEU A 43 -10.43 -7.43 0.41
CA LEU A 43 -10.35 -6.80 1.72
C LEU A 43 -11.60 -5.95 2.01
N ALA A 44 -12.03 -5.12 1.06
CA ALA A 44 -13.28 -4.36 1.18
C ALA A 44 -14.49 -5.28 1.38
N LEU A 45 -14.57 -6.38 0.64
CA LEU A 45 -15.63 -7.38 0.78
C LEU A 45 -15.62 -8.06 2.16
N GLY A 46 -14.43 -8.39 2.70
CA GLY A 46 -14.29 -8.93 4.05
C GLY A 46 -14.72 -7.94 5.13
N LEU A 47 -14.39 -6.67 4.99
CA LEU A 47 -14.75 -5.61 5.95
C LEU A 47 -16.26 -5.32 5.98
N HIS A 48 -16.94 -5.36 4.84
CA HIS A 48 -18.40 -5.12 4.74
C HIS A 48 -19.23 -6.41 4.84
N SER A 49 -18.60 -7.52 5.18
CA SER A 49 -19.23 -8.83 5.15
C SER A 49 -20.37 -8.97 6.17
N TRP A 50 -20.29 -8.27 7.30
CA TRP A 50 -21.35 -8.27 8.31
C TRP A 50 -22.62 -7.59 7.79
N ASP A 51 -22.48 -6.41 7.17
CA ASP A 51 -23.60 -5.66 6.57
C ASP A 51 -24.30 -6.47 5.48
N MET A 52 -23.55 -7.24 4.69
CA MET A 52 -24.10 -8.14 3.67
C MET A 52 -24.88 -9.30 4.28
N ILE A 53 -24.43 -9.85 5.41
CA ILE A 53 -25.12 -10.92 6.13
C ILE A 53 -26.42 -10.39 6.74
N GLU A 54 -26.38 -9.21 7.36
CA GLU A 54 -27.56 -8.61 7.99
C GLU A 54 -28.61 -8.20 6.96
N SER A 55 -28.21 -7.53 5.88
CA SER A 55 -29.12 -7.05 4.84
C SER A 55 -29.60 -8.14 3.87
N GLN A 56 -28.97 -9.32 3.87
CA GLN A 56 -29.16 -10.38 2.86
C GLN A 56 -28.91 -9.91 1.41
N LEU A 57 -28.25 -8.77 1.22
CA LEU A 57 -27.91 -8.22 -0.09
C LEU A 57 -26.47 -8.58 -0.44
N PHE A 58 -26.29 -9.70 -1.14
CA PHE A 58 -24.97 -10.20 -1.54
C PHE A 58 -24.45 -9.52 -2.80
N ARG A 59 -24.11 -8.24 -2.68
CA ARG A 59 -23.47 -7.46 -3.75
C ARG A 59 -22.05 -7.07 -3.33
N GLU A 60 -21.11 -7.23 -4.24
CA GLU A 60 -19.75 -6.75 -4.01
C GLU A 60 -19.75 -5.22 -3.84
N PRO A 61 -19.17 -4.68 -2.74
CA PRO A 61 -19.02 -3.25 -2.56
C PRO A 61 -18.06 -2.69 -3.61
N LYS A 62 -18.40 -1.53 -4.18
CA LYS A 62 -17.50 -0.84 -5.10
C LYS A 62 -16.29 -0.34 -4.31
N LEU A 63 -15.09 -0.65 -4.79
CA LEU A 63 -13.87 -0.05 -4.25
C LEU A 63 -13.90 1.45 -4.51
N ASP A 64 -13.74 2.25 -3.45
CA ASP A 64 -13.68 3.70 -3.56
C ASP A 64 -12.45 4.11 -4.41
N PRO A 65 -12.64 4.83 -5.53
CA PRO A 65 -11.53 5.32 -6.36
C PRO A 65 -10.50 6.14 -5.59
N GLN A 66 -10.89 6.79 -4.48
CA GLN A 66 -9.96 7.54 -3.61
C GLN A 66 -8.92 6.64 -2.95
N ILE A 67 -9.22 5.35 -2.75
CA ILE A 67 -8.24 4.39 -2.23
C ILE A 67 -7.06 4.28 -3.19
N VAL A 68 -7.35 4.11 -4.48
CA VAL A 68 -6.30 3.94 -5.50
C VAL A 68 -5.62 5.26 -5.85
N THR A 69 -6.40 6.36 -5.93
CA THR A 69 -5.91 7.65 -6.45
C THR A 69 -5.28 8.56 -5.40
N LYS A 70 -5.59 8.38 -4.11
CA LYS A 70 -5.06 9.22 -3.03
C LYS A 70 -4.40 8.41 -1.92
N PHE A 71 -5.10 7.42 -1.39
CA PHE A 71 -4.60 6.66 -0.24
C PHE A 71 -3.35 5.85 -0.58
N LEU A 72 -3.37 5.05 -1.66
CA LEU A 72 -2.21 4.25 -2.07
C LEU A 72 -0.96 5.11 -2.36
N PRO A 73 -1.04 6.22 -3.12
CA PRO A 73 0.11 7.12 -3.30
C PRO A 73 0.63 7.69 -1.98
N ALA A 74 -0.26 8.14 -1.08
CA ALA A 74 0.16 8.66 0.23
C ALA A 74 0.83 7.58 1.08
N LEU A 75 0.31 6.35 1.06
CA LEU A 75 0.89 5.22 1.77
C LEU A 75 2.27 4.84 1.23
N VAL A 76 2.41 4.74 -0.10
CA VAL A 76 3.71 4.44 -0.73
C VAL A 76 4.73 5.56 -0.45
N SER A 77 4.32 6.83 -0.47
CA SER A 77 5.19 7.95 -0.09
C SER A 77 5.76 7.77 1.32
N LEU A 78 4.91 7.38 2.28
CA LEU A 78 5.35 7.12 3.65
C LEU A 78 6.29 5.91 3.75
N MET A 79 6.05 4.86 2.95
CA MET A 79 6.91 3.68 2.90
C MET A 79 8.30 4.01 2.35
N VAL A 80 8.36 4.84 1.30
CA VAL A 80 9.63 5.34 0.75
C VAL A 80 10.37 6.18 1.78
N ASP A 81 9.68 7.08 2.49
CA ASP A 81 10.30 7.90 3.54
C ASP A 81 10.95 7.04 4.64
N ASP A 82 10.30 5.93 5.03
CA ASP A 82 10.85 4.99 6.02
C ASP A 82 12.09 4.27 5.49
N ASP A 83 12.07 3.81 4.22
CA ASP A 83 13.22 3.16 3.59
C ASP A 83 14.40 4.12 3.42
N VAL A 84 14.17 5.39 3.07
CA VAL A 84 15.21 6.43 3.00
C VAL A 84 15.83 6.66 4.38
N ARG A 85 15.02 6.79 5.44
CA ARG A 85 15.52 6.94 6.82
C ARG A 85 16.35 5.73 7.24
N ARG A 86 15.88 4.53 6.91
CA ARG A 86 16.58 3.28 7.21
C ARG A 86 17.91 3.17 6.48
N LEU A 87 17.99 3.60 5.22
CA LEU A 87 19.22 3.65 4.44
C LEU A 87 20.20 4.67 5.04
N ASN A 88 19.72 5.89 5.34
CA ASN A 88 20.54 6.95 5.94
C ASN A 88 21.14 6.56 7.28
N ALA A 89 20.41 5.82 8.12
CA ALA A 89 20.92 5.31 9.39
C ALA A 89 22.10 4.34 9.22
N ARG A 90 22.20 3.66 8.08
CA ARG A 90 23.25 2.67 7.78
C ARG A 90 24.47 3.26 7.07
N LEU A 91 24.35 4.46 6.51
CA LEU A 91 25.46 5.12 5.81
C LEU A 91 26.52 5.65 6.80
N PRO A 92 27.83 5.49 6.50
CA PRO A 92 28.91 6.13 7.23
C PRO A 92 28.78 7.66 7.21
N LEU A 93 29.35 8.36 8.19
CA LEU A 93 29.20 9.82 8.36
C LEU A 93 29.64 10.63 7.11
N ASP A 94 30.68 10.19 6.39
CA ASP A 94 31.19 10.89 5.19
C ASP A 94 30.25 10.83 3.98
N GLU A 95 29.37 9.84 3.87
CA GLU A 95 28.45 9.67 2.73
C GLU A 95 27.09 10.36 2.96
N ARG A 96 26.78 10.75 4.20
CA ARG A 96 25.51 11.39 4.57
C ARG A 96 25.38 12.80 4.00
N GLU A 97 26.45 13.60 4.02
CA GLU A 97 26.44 14.97 3.49
C GLU A 97 26.29 14.99 1.96
N SER A 98 26.85 13.99 1.27
CA SER A 98 26.72 13.83 -0.19
C SER A 98 25.32 13.36 -0.62
N ALA A 99 24.65 12.52 0.17
CA ALA A 99 23.29 12.06 -0.13
C ALA A 99 22.24 13.16 0.10
N ILE A 100 22.41 14.00 1.13
CA ILE A 100 21.51 15.13 1.43
C ILE A 100 21.55 16.17 0.31
N THR A 101 22.73 16.48 -0.23
CA THR A 101 22.87 17.42 -1.35
C THR A 101 22.19 16.90 -2.62
N ILE A 102 22.31 15.62 -2.98
CA ILE A 102 21.67 15.09 -4.20
C ILE A 102 20.13 15.13 -4.13
N ILE A 103 19.54 14.93 -2.94
CA ILE A 103 18.08 14.93 -2.75
C ILE A 103 17.51 16.36 -2.91
N GLU A 104 18.18 17.39 -2.36
CA GLU A 104 17.72 18.79 -2.52
C GLU A 104 17.73 19.24 -3.98
N HIS A 105 18.69 18.77 -4.78
CA HIS A 105 18.86 19.22 -6.17
C HIS A 105 17.98 18.43 -7.15
N SER A 106 17.38 17.32 -6.71
CA SER A 106 16.45 16.50 -7.51
C SER A 106 14.98 16.89 -7.28
N GLY A 107 14.68 17.70 -6.26
CA GLY A 107 13.34 18.25 -6.00
C GLY A 107 13.03 19.58 -6.69
N GLU A 108 14.02 20.21 -7.34
CA GLU A 108 13.87 21.50 -8.03
C GLU A 108 13.76 21.41 -9.57
N ARG A 109 13.43 20.24 -10.13
CA ARG A 109 13.13 20.08 -11.56
C ARG A 109 11.79 19.43 -11.83
#